data_AF-A0A918FLZ9-F1
#
_entry.id   AF-A0A918FLZ9-F1
#
_cell.length_a   1.000
_cell.length_b   1.000
_cell.length_c   1.000
_cell.angle_alpha   90.00
_cell.angle_beta   90.00
_cell.angle_gamma   90.00
#
_symmetry.space_group_name_H-M   'P 1'
#
loop_
_entity.id
_entity.type
_entity.pdbx_description
1 polymer ?
#
loop_
_entity_poly.entity_id
_entity_poly.type
_entity_poly.pdbx_seq_one_letter_code
_entity_poly.pdbx_strand_id
1 'polypeptide(L)' 'MTSDPADLTAADYLDGAREMTAVGRFYLAHLLAEEAARRTTDPATAAGIRASFPDPTTARKESN' A
#
# COMPACT_ATOMS: atom_id res chain seq x y z
N MET A 1 22.91 8.01 4.62
CA MET A 1 22.36 7.40 3.39
C MET A 1 20.94 7.90 3.26
N THR A 2 20.77 9.00 2.53
CA THR A 2 19.44 9.47 2.16
C THR A 2 19.11 8.70 0.88
N SER A 3 18.34 7.62 0.98
CA SER A 3 17.76 7.02 -0.22
C SER A 3 16.97 8.13 -0.90
N ASP A 4 17.37 8.49 -2.11
CA ASP A 4 16.62 9.45 -2.90
C ASP A 4 15.19 8.93 -3.04
N PRO A 5 14.15 9.71 -2.69
CA PRO A 5 12.79 9.22 -2.71
C PRO A 5 12.31 8.81 -4.12
N ALA A 6 13.05 9.17 -5.17
CA ALA A 6 12.79 8.71 -6.54
C ALA A 6 13.32 7.29 -6.82
N ASP A 7 14.21 6.74 -5.99
CA ASP A 7 14.77 5.39 -6.13
C ASP A 7 14.03 4.33 -5.29
N LEU A 8 13.03 4.74 -4.50
CA LEU A 8 12.19 3.83 -3.73
C LEU A 8 11.43 2.88 -4.67
N THR A 9 11.66 1.58 -4.47
CA THR A 9 11.03 0.53 -5.26
C THR A 9 9.62 0.25 -4.77
N ALA A 10 8.79 -0.42 -5.58
CA ALA A 10 7.47 -0.86 -5.14
C ALA A 10 7.50 -1.68 -3.84
N ALA A 11 8.60 -2.41 -3.58
CA ALA A 11 8.80 -3.17 -2.36
C ALA A 11 8.99 -2.27 -1.13
N ASP A 12 9.72 -1.16 -1.26
CA ASP A 12 9.92 -0.22 -0.15
C ASP A 12 8.60 0.49 0.23
N TYR A 13 7.79 0.86 -0.76
CA TYR A 13 6.45 1.40 -0.51
C TYR A 13 5.55 0.34 0.17
N LEU A 14 5.66 -0.93 -0.22
CA LEU A 14 4.90 -2.02 0.39
C LEU A 14 5.32 -2.29 1.84
N ASP A 15 6.62 -2.21 2.13
CA ASP A 15 7.15 -2.37 3.47
C ASP A 15 6.65 -1.24 4.39
N GLY A 16 6.74 0.00 3.92
CA GLY A 16 6.14 1.15 4.61
C GLY A 16 4.63 1.00 4.81
N ALA A 17 3.90 0.43 3.84
CA ALA A 17 2.47 0.15 4.01
C ALA A 17 2.21 -0.83 5.17
N ARG A 18 3.03 -1.88 5.31
CA ARG A 18 2.93 -2.84 6.42
C ARG A 18 3.23 -2.20 7.77
N GLU A 19 4.26 -1.36 7.84
CA GLU A 19 4.56 -0.62 9.07
C GLU A 19 3.39 0.30 9.47
N MET A 20 2.78 1.00 8.51
CA MET A 20 1.62 1.86 8.76
C MET A 20 0.38 1.08 9.21
N THR A 21 0.16 -0.11 8.67
CA THR A 21 -0.88 -1.03 9.14
C THR A 21 -0.61 -1.48 10.58
N ALA A 22 0.64 -1.79 10.93
CA ALA A 22 1.02 -2.22 12.28
C ALA A 22 0.78 -1.13 13.34
N VAL A 23 0.93 0.14 12.98
CA VAL A 23 0.65 1.29 13.88
C VAL A 23 -0.79 1.82 13.76
N GLY A 24 -1.69 1.12 13.06
CA GLY A 24 -3.11 1.49 12.94
C GLY A 24 -3.41 2.65 12.00
N ARG A 25 -2.46 3.05 11.14
CA ARG A 25 -2.61 4.11 10.14
C ARG A 25 -3.03 3.54 8.79
N PHE A 26 -4.20 2.89 8.75
CA PHE A 26 -4.70 2.19 7.57
C PHE A 26 -4.85 3.09 6.33
N TYR A 27 -5.20 4.37 6.50
CA TYR A 27 -5.30 5.31 5.38
C TYR A 27 -3.93 5.58 4.72
N LEU A 28 -2.88 5.74 5.53
CA LEU A 28 -1.53 5.91 5.01
C LEU A 28 -1.04 4.63 4.33
N ALA A 29 -1.28 3.48 4.96
CA ALA A 29 -0.95 2.17 4.40
C ALA A 29 -1.57 1.94 3.02
N HIS A 30 -2.85 2.31 2.85
CA HIS A 30 -3.55 2.22 1.57
C HIS A 30 -2.90 3.09 0.49
N LEU A 31 -2.54 4.35 0.79
CA LEU A 31 -1.84 5.23 -0.15
C LEU A 31 -0.49 4.67 -0.60
N LEU A 32 0.29 4.16 0.35
CA LEU A 32 1.57 3.50 0.08
C LEU A 32 1.39 2.28 -0.84
N ALA A 33 0.38 1.45 -0.57
CA ALA A 33 0.07 0.27 -1.37
C ALA A 33 -0.42 0.60 -2.79
N GLU A 34 -1.28 1.62 -2.96
CA GLU A 34 -1.71 2.10 -4.28
C GLU A 34 -0.51 2.58 -5.11
N GLU A 35 0.42 3.27 -4.46
CA GLU A 35 1.61 3.79 -5.10
C GLU A 35 2.61 2.67 -5.47
N ALA A 36 2.72 1.63 -4.64
CA ALA A 36 3.42 0.39 -4.97
C ALA A 36 2.76 -0.34 -6.16
N ALA A 37 1.43 -0.43 -6.18
CA ALA A 37 0.67 -1.06 -7.26
C ALA A 37 0.84 -0.31 -8.59
N ARG A 38 0.93 1.02 -8.58
CA ARG A 38 1.20 1.84 -9.78
C ARG A 38 2.60 1.62 -10.35
N ARG A 39 3.60 1.43 -9.48
CA ARG A 39 4.99 1.12 -9.90
C ARG A 39 5.16 -0.32 -10.36
N THR A 40 4.25 -1.21 -9.98
CA THR A 40 4.29 -2.63 -10.33
C THR A 40 3.77 -2.83 -11.76
N THR A 41 4.64 -3.28 -12.66
CA THR A 41 4.28 -3.53 -14.07
C THR A 41 3.40 -4.77 -14.24
N ASP A 42 3.48 -5.71 -13.30
CA ASP A 42 2.69 -6.93 -13.30
C ASP A 42 1.28 -6.67 -12.71
N PRO A 43 0.21 -6.82 -13.49
CA PRO A 43 -1.15 -6.52 -13.03
C PRO A 43 -1.66 -7.49 -11.97
N ALA A 44 -1.19 -8.75 -11.96
CA ALA A 44 -1.58 -9.73 -10.95
C ALA A 44 -1.01 -9.36 -9.58
N THR A 45 0.26 -8.95 -9.55
CA THR A 45 0.94 -8.44 -8.36
C THR A 45 0.31 -7.14 -7.89
N ALA A 46 0.01 -6.20 -8.79
CA ALA A 46 -0.67 -4.96 -8.45
C ALA A 46 -2.06 -5.20 -7.82
N ALA A 47 -2.84 -6.15 -8.35
CA ALA A 47 -4.12 -6.55 -7.77
C ALA A 47 -3.97 -7.16 -6.37
N GLY A 48 -2.96 -8.02 -6.16
CA GLY A 48 -2.65 -8.61 -4.85
C GLY A 48 -2.26 -7.57 -3.79
N ILE A 49 -1.52 -6.53 -4.19
CA ILE A 49 -1.17 -5.40 -3.33
C ILE A 49 -2.45 -4.65 -2.90
N ARG A 50 -3.32 -4.29 -3.85
CA ARG A 50 -4.59 -3.61 -3.54
C ARG A 50 -5.51 -4.41 -2.65
N ALA A 51 -5.58 -5.73 -2.86
CA ALA A 51 -6.39 -6.63 -2.04
C ALA A 51 -5.88 -6.76 -0.60
N SER A 52 -4.57 -6.63 -0.38
CA SER A 52 -3.97 -6.67 0.97
C SER A 52 -4.21 -5.38 1.77
N PHE A 53 -4.42 -4.25 1.08
CA PHE A 53 -4.61 -2.94 1.71
C PHE A 53 -5.91 -2.30 1.20
N PRO A 54 -7.08 -2.84 1.57
CA PRO A 54 -8.36 -2.27 1.18
C PRO A 54 -8.52 -0.87 1.78
N ASP A 55 -9.20 0.01 1.05
CA ASP A 55 -9.47 1.35 1.54
C ASP A 55 -10.31 1.28 2.83
N PRO A 56 -9.83 1.85 3.95
CA PRO A 56 -10.52 1.74 5.24
C PRO A 56 -11.87 2.48 5.23
N THR A 57 -12.06 3.41 4.30
CA THR A 57 -13.29 4.18 4.10
C THR A 57 -14.40 3.35 3.45
N THR A 58 -14.04 2.40 2.58
CA THR A 58 -14.93 1.44 1.92
C THR A 58 -15.13 0.17 2.74
N ALA A 59 -14.13 -0.26 3.52
CA ALA A 59 -14.30 -1.37 4.47
C ALA A 59 -15.38 -1.11 5.54
N ARG A 60 -15.73 0.16 5.81
CA ARG A 60 -16.86 0.54 6.67
C ARG A 60 -18.24 0.18 6.08
N LYS A 61 -18.35 -0.20 4.80
CA LYS A 61 -19.64 -0.53 4.17
C LYS A 61 -20.06 -2.00 4.23
N GLU A 62 -19.24 -2.91 4.77
CA GLU A 62 -19.62 -4.32 5.00
C GLU A 62 -19.54 -4.66 6.49
N SER A 63 -20.47 -4.08 7.25
CA SER A 63 -20.87 -4.58 8.57
C SER A 63 -22.36 -4.28 8.75
N ASN A 64 -23.20 -4.93 7.96
CA ASN A 64 -24.61 -5.15 8.30
C ASN A 64 -25.09 -6.48 7.74
#